data_AF-A0A2G7LZZ0-F1
#
_entry.id   AF-A0A2G7LZZ0-F1
#
_cell.length_a   1.000
_cell.length_b   1.000
_cell.length_c   1.000
_cell.angle_alpha   90.00
_cell.angle_beta   90.00
_cell.angle_gamma   90.00
#
_symmetry.space_group_name_H-M   'P 1'
#
loop_
_entity.id
_entity.type
_entity.pdbx_description
1 polymer ?
#
loop_
_entity_poly.entity_id
_entity_poly.type
_entity_poly.pdbx_seq_one_letter_code
_entity_poly.pdbx_strand_id
1 'polypeptide(L)'
;MKNNKFEKSALEEFLDKRINKRLYKKDQVELAKMIYLTDAGHKLQKGYKLINEYFNDNNLPFTINGIYFDKRETLSDGSVNPNYKKGYWLMAKYSVN
;
A
#
# COMPACT_ATOMS: atom_id res chain seq x y z
N MET A 1 -12.06 -22.76 4.11
CA MET A 1 -11.45 -21.43 4.40
C MET A 1 -12.07 -20.42 3.43
N LYS A 2 -12.67 -19.34 3.91
CA LYS A 2 -13.23 -18.30 3.04
C LYS A 2 -12.09 -17.46 2.47
N ASN A 3 -11.77 -17.67 1.20
CA ASN A 3 -10.95 -16.77 0.41
C ASN A 3 -11.68 -15.43 0.28
N ASN A 4 -11.44 -14.49 1.19
CA ASN A 4 -11.88 -13.11 1.03
C ASN A 4 -10.95 -12.41 0.03
N LYS A 5 -10.97 -12.85 -1.23
CA LYS A 5 -10.50 -12.03 -2.35
C LYS A 5 -11.53 -10.92 -2.49
N PHE A 6 -11.16 -9.68 -2.16
CA PHE A 6 -12.05 -8.55 -2.36
C PHE A 6 -12.40 -8.44 -3.85
N GLU A 7 -13.61 -7.97 -4.15
CA GLU A 7 -13.99 -7.65 -5.53
C GLU A 7 -13.00 -6.63 -6.11
N LYS A 8 -12.62 -6.79 -7.38
CA LYS A 8 -11.62 -5.93 -8.05
C LYS A 8 -11.97 -4.44 -7.90
N SER A 9 -13.25 -4.10 -8.05
CA SER A 9 -13.79 -2.74 -7.86
C SER A 9 -13.54 -2.18 -6.46
N ALA A 10 -13.73 -2.98 -5.41
CA ALA A 10 -13.50 -2.56 -4.03
C ALA A 10 -12.01 -2.32 -3.75
N LEU A 11 -11.13 -3.14 -4.35
CA LEU A 11 -9.69 -2.93 -4.27
C LEU A 11 -9.29 -1.65 -5.01
N GLU A 12 -9.80 -1.40 -6.22
CA GLU A 12 -9.50 -0.18 -6.97
C GLU A 12 -9.95 1.08 -6.23
N GLU A 13 -11.16 1.10 -5.67
CA GLU A 13 -11.64 2.22 -4.85
C GLU A 13 -10.76 2.45 -3.61
N PHE A 14 -10.32 1.36 -2.98
CA PHE A 14 -9.41 1.40 -1.85
C PHE A 14 -8.04 2.00 -2.21
N LEU A 15 -7.51 1.63 -3.38
CA LEU A 15 -6.23 2.11 -3.89
C LEU A 15 -6.32 3.59 -4.31
N ASP A 16 -7.41 3.98 -4.98
CA ASP A 16 -7.65 5.37 -5.40
C ASP A 16 -7.69 6.33 -4.20
N LYS A 17 -8.34 5.93 -3.10
CA LYS A 17 -8.36 6.71 -1.85
C LYS A 17 -6.98 6.87 -1.19
N ARG A 18 -5.99 6.10 -1.62
CA ARG A 18 -4.62 6.03 -1.06
C ARG A 18 -3.57 6.66 -1.97
N ILE A 19 -3.94 7.07 -3.18
CA ILE A 19 -3.09 7.90 -4.04
C ILE A 19 -2.72 9.20 -3.31
N ASN A 20 -1.49 9.66 -3.48
CA ASN A 20 -0.92 10.86 -2.84
C ASN A 20 -0.88 10.84 -1.29
N LYS A 21 -1.24 9.71 -0.66
CA LYS A 21 -1.09 9.53 0.79
C LYS A 21 0.20 8.79 1.11
N ARG A 22 0.77 9.12 2.27
CA ARG A 22 1.89 8.36 2.84
C ARG A 22 1.32 7.12 3.52
N LEU A 23 1.59 5.95 2.94
CA LEU A 23 1.10 4.67 3.48
C LEU A 23 2.11 4.13 4.49
N TYR A 24 1.80 4.30 5.77
CA TYR A 24 2.64 3.81 6.87
C TYR A 24 2.30 2.34 7.19
N LYS A 25 2.98 1.77 8.18
CA LYS A 25 2.89 0.35 8.53
C LYS A 25 1.46 -0.20 8.64
N LYS A 26 0.50 0.58 9.15
CA LYS A 26 -0.91 0.17 9.26
C LYS A 26 -1.54 0.00 7.87
N ASP A 27 -1.39 1.00 7.01
CA ASP A 27 -1.91 0.99 5.64
C ASP A 27 -1.26 -0.11 4.79
N GLN A 28 0.05 -0.32 4.97
CA GLN A 28 0.81 -1.39 4.29
C GLN A 28 0.27 -2.78 4.64
N VAL A 29 -0.04 -3.02 5.92
CA VAL A 29 -0.63 -4.28 6.37
C VAL A 29 -2.06 -4.44 5.88
N GLU A 30 -2.85 -3.37 5.89
CA GLU A 30 -4.22 -3.38 5.37
C GLU A 30 -4.26 -3.72 3.88
N LEU A 31 -3.38 -3.11 3.09
CA LEU A 31 -3.23 -3.40 1.66
C LEU A 31 -2.85 -4.86 1.42
N ALA A 32 -1.83 -5.36 2.11
CA ALA A 32 -1.39 -6.75 1.98
C ALA A 32 -2.50 -7.75 2.34
N LYS A 33 -3.32 -7.43 3.36
CA LYS A 33 -4.50 -8.23 3.72
C LYS A 33 -5.58 -8.20 2.63
N MET A 34 -5.84 -7.06 2.02
CA MET A 34 -6.84 -6.93 0.96
C MET A 34 -6.51 -7.77 -0.27
N ILE A 35 -5.25 -7.76 -0.71
CA ILE A 35 -4.83 -8.58 -1.86
C ILE A 35 -4.59 -10.05 -1.48
N TYR A 36 -4.70 -10.38 -0.18
CA TYR A 36 -4.44 -11.70 0.39
C TYR A 36 -3.10 -12.30 -0.05
N LEU A 37 -2.05 -11.48 -0.06
CA LEU A 37 -0.74 -11.90 -0.53
C LEU A 37 -0.01 -12.65 0.59
N THR A 38 0.02 -13.97 0.49
CA THR A 38 0.69 -14.86 1.45
C THR A 38 1.73 -15.75 0.77
N ASP A 39 2.79 -16.11 1.48
CA ASP A 39 3.69 -17.18 1.03
C ASP A 39 3.10 -18.58 1.25
N ALA A 40 3.87 -19.61 0.88
CA ALA A 40 3.51 -21.02 1.05
C ALA A 40 3.24 -21.42 2.52
N GLY A 41 3.73 -20.64 3.49
CA GLY A 41 3.45 -20.81 4.91
C GLY A 41 2.29 -19.95 5.43
N HIS A 42 1.47 -19.40 4.54
CA HIS A 42 0.38 -18.46 4.86
C HIS A 42 0.82 -17.17 5.56
N LYS A 43 2.10 -16.82 5.50
CA LYS A 43 2.60 -15.59 6.08
C LYS A 43 2.34 -14.43 5.14
N LEU A 44 1.71 -13.38 5.67
CA LEU A 44 1.39 -12.18 4.91
C LEU A 44 2.67 -11.51 4.39
N GLN A 45 2.77 -11.41 3.08
CA GLN A 45 3.85 -10.74 2.38
C GLN A 45 3.51 -9.26 2.23
N LYS A 46 4.44 -8.40 2.66
CA LYS A 46 4.27 -6.94 2.73
C LYS A 46 5.35 -6.20 1.95
N GLY A 47 6.00 -6.87 1.00
CA GLY A 47 7.01 -6.24 0.15
C GLY A 47 6.31 -5.47 -0.97
N TYR A 48 6.61 -4.17 -1.13
CA TYR A 48 6.01 -3.38 -2.20
C TYR A 48 6.27 -3.96 -3.60
N LYS A 49 7.38 -4.67 -3.80
CA LYS A 49 7.70 -5.37 -5.06
C LYS A 49 6.68 -6.45 -5.39
N LEU A 50 6.40 -7.34 -4.43
CA LEU A 50 5.40 -8.40 -4.60
C LEU A 50 3.98 -7.84 -4.78
N ILE A 51 3.68 -6.70 -4.14
CA ILE A 51 2.42 -6.00 -4.33
C ILE A 51 2.33 -5.42 -5.76
N ASN A 52 3.42 -4.85 -6.28
CA ASN A 52 3.47 -4.36 -7.66
C ASN A 52 3.36 -5.51 -8.68
N GLU A 53 3.97 -6.67 -8.41
CA GLU A 53 3.79 -7.89 -9.21
C GLU A 53 2.31 -8.30 -9.24
N TYR A 54 1.66 -8.33 -8.08
CA TYR A 54 0.22 -8.59 -8.00
C TYR A 54 -0.59 -7.57 -8.84
N PHE A 55 -0.27 -6.28 -8.77
CA PHE A 55 -0.94 -5.26 -9.58
C PHE A 55 -0.77 -5.53 -11.07
N ASN A 56 0.44 -5.84 -11.51
CA ASN A 56 0.76 -6.17 -12.89
C ASN A 56 -0.03 -7.41 -13.37
N ASP A 57 0.00 -8.50 -12.61
CA ASP A 57 -0.66 -9.76 -12.96
C ASP A 57 -2.20 -9.63 -13.03
N ASN A 58 -2.78 -8.65 -12.34
CA ASN A 58 -4.21 -8.40 -12.31
C ASN A 58 -4.65 -7.22 -13.21
N ASN A 59 -3.73 -6.68 -14.04
CA ASN A 59 -3.95 -5.51 -14.88
C ASN A 59 -4.53 -4.31 -14.09
N LEU A 60 -3.94 -4.05 -12.93
CA LEU A 60 -4.29 -2.94 -12.06
C LEU A 60 -3.33 -1.78 -12.34
N PRO A 61 -3.84 -0.57 -12.67
CA PRO A 61 -3.01 0.55 -13.12
C PRO A 61 -2.30 1.29 -11.97
N PHE A 62 -1.79 0.55 -10.98
CA PHE A 62 -1.20 1.08 -9.76
C PHE A 62 0.25 0.64 -9.61
N THR A 63 1.05 1.48 -8.95
CA THR A 63 2.43 1.15 -8.58
C THR A 63 2.81 1.80 -7.26
N ILE A 64 3.66 1.11 -6.51
CA ILE A 64 4.34 1.64 -5.33
C ILE A 64 5.79 1.95 -5.71
N ASN A 65 6.18 3.22 -5.59
CA ASN A 65 7.48 3.71 -6.07
C ASN A 65 8.66 3.29 -5.18
N GLY A 66 8.40 2.85 -3.95
CA GLY A 66 9.43 2.36 -3.03
C GLY A 66 9.16 2.72 -1.58
N ILE A 67 10.22 2.63 -0.77
CA ILE A 67 10.19 2.96 0.66
C ILE A 67 10.86 4.33 0.85
N TYR A 68 10.12 5.26 1.43
CA TYR A 68 10.59 6.58 1.83
C TYR A 68 10.53 6.70 3.35
N PHE A 69 11.27 7.63 3.94
CA PHE A 69 11.27 7.88 5.39
C PHE A 69 10.76 9.27 5.69
N ASP A 70 9.86 9.41 6.68
CA ASP A 70 9.36 10.71 7.08
C ASP A 70 10.39 11.44 7.94
N LYS A 71 10.99 12.50 7.39
CA LYS A 71 12.03 13.30 8.06
C LYS A 71 11.47 14.47 8.85
N ARG A 72 10.15 14.67 8.87
CA ARG A 72 9.52 15.77 9.60
C ARG A 72 9.46 15.44 11.08
N GLU A 73 10.07 16.26 11.92
CA GLU A 73 9.99 16.11 13.38
C GLU A 73 8.64 16.63 13.93
N THR A 74 8.09 17.65 13.28
CA THR A 74 6.80 18.25 13.60
C THR A 74 5.86 18.19 12.40
N LEU A 75 4.55 18.12 12.68
CA LEU A 75 3.49 18.25 11.70
C LEU A 75 3.22 19.73 11.39
N SER A 76 2.38 20.00 10.39
CA SER A 76 2.04 21.37 9.96
C SER A 76 1.30 22.17 11.04
N ASP A 77 0.67 21.48 11.99
CA ASP A 77 0.00 22.07 13.15
C ASP A 77 0.96 22.32 14.34
N GLY A 78 2.25 22.01 14.18
CA GLY A 78 3.27 22.16 15.23
C GLY A 78 3.37 20.96 16.19
N SER A 79 2.49 19.96 16.10
CA SER A 79 2.55 18.77 16.95
C SER A 79 3.71 17.83 16.56
N VAL A 80 4.15 16.99 17.51
CA VAL A 80 5.21 15.99 17.24
C VAL A 80 4.72 14.97 16.22
N ASN A 81 5.52 14.72 15.18
CA ASN A 81 5.17 13.74 14.17
C ASN A 81 5.30 12.31 14.71
N PRO A 82 4.19 11.56 14.90
CA PRO A 82 4.25 10.19 15.38
C PRO A 82 4.92 9.24 14.38
N ASN A 83 5.13 9.70 13.15
CA ASN A 83 5.74 8.95 12.07
C ASN A 83 7.18 9.38 11.75
N TYR A 84 7.81 10.21 12.59
CA TYR A 84 9.21 10.59 12.40
C TYR A 84 10.11 9.34 12.25
N LYS A 85 10.97 9.35 11.23
CA LYS A 85 11.85 8.25 10.81
C LYS A 85 11.13 6.94 10.47
N LYS A 86 9.80 6.92 10.34
CA LYS A 86 9.06 5.74 9.89
C LYS A 86 9.03 5.65 8.37
N GLY A 87 9.18 4.43 7.88
CA GLY A 87 9.06 4.09 6.47
C GLY A 87 7.61 4.20 5.98
N TYR A 88 7.40 4.80 4.81
CA TYR A 88 6.12 4.87 4.13
C TYR A 88 6.26 4.56 2.64
N TRP A 89 5.15 4.17 2.02
CA TRP A 89 5.03 4.00 0.58
C TRP A 89 4.28 5.18 -0.03
N LEU A 90 4.65 5.51 -1.27
CA LEU A 90 3.87 6.37 -2.14
C LEU A 90 3.33 5.54 -3.28
N MET A 91 2.03 5.68 -3.50
CA MET A 91 1.31 5.01 -4.56
C MET A 91 0.98 6.00 -5.67
N ALA A 92 1.16 5.56 -6.91
CA ALA A 92 0.76 6.26 -8.11
C ALA A 92 -0.20 5.39 -8.93
N LYS A 93 -1.09 6.06 -9.66
CA LYS A 93 -1.92 5.44 -10.69
C LYS A 93 -1.45 5.97 -12.04
N TYR A 94 -1.21 5.09 -13.00
CA TYR A 94 -0.89 5.49 -14.36
C TYR A 94 -2.16 5.44 -15.22
N SER A 95 -2.33 6.40 -16.13
CA SER A 95 -3.39 6.32 -17.12
C SER A 95 -3.01 5.25 -18.14
N VAL A 96 -3.82 4.19 -18.22
CA VAL A 96 -3.78 3.28 -19.35
C VAL A 96 -4.50 4.01 -20.48
N ASN A 97 -3.74 4.50 -21.47
CA ASN A 97 -4.30 4.99 -22.72
C ASN A 97 -4.88 3.82 -23.53
#